data_AF-A0AAP0QY99-F1
#
_entry.id   AF-A0AAP0QY99-F1
#
_cell.length_a   1.000
_cell.length_b   1.000
_cell.length_c   1.000
_cell.angle_alpha   90.00
_cell.angle_beta   90.00
_cell.angle_gamma   90.00
#
_symmetry.space_group_name_H-M   'P 1'
#
loop_
_entity.id
_entity.type
_entity.pdbx_description
1 polymer ?
#
loop_
_entity_poly.entity_id
_entity_poly.type
_entity_poly.pdbx_seq_one_letter_code
_entity_poly.pdbx_strand_id
1 'polypeptide(L)'
;MFRIIQTDEHRGWVFPATDTEEPGAEPDPLNGAKTIGGLYELASTNYSRKFTVPVLWEKKLKTIVNNESAEIIRMFNTEFNDIAENASLDLYPSDQRDQIDGTNERIYNGINNGVYRCGFATKQGPYDEAVRQLYEALDKCEEILGKQRYICGNRLTEADIRLFVTLIRFDEVYAVHFKCNKKLLREYPNLFNYTKDIYQIPSMSSTVNMQHIKQHYYGSHPSINPYGIIPLGPDIDYSSPHDREKFSA
;
A
#
# COMPACT_ATOMS: atom_id res chain seq x y z
N MET A 1 -1.99 13.67 -2.81
CA MET A 1 -3.42 13.75 -2.44
C MET A 1 -3.55 13.46 -0.95
N PHE A 2 -3.89 14.47 -0.15
CA PHE A 2 -3.73 14.37 1.31
C PHE A 2 -4.87 15.00 2.07
N ARG A 3 -5.22 14.34 3.18
CA ARG A 3 -6.14 14.76 4.25
C ARG A 3 -7.62 14.48 4.03
N ILE A 4 -8.22 13.85 5.04
CA ILE A 4 -9.67 13.93 5.32
C ILE A 4 -9.83 15.12 6.28
N ILE A 5 -10.30 16.27 5.80
CA ILE A 5 -10.56 17.44 6.65
C ILE A 5 -11.94 17.24 7.31
N GLN A 6 -11.97 17.25 8.64
CA GLN A 6 -13.18 17.07 9.44
C GLN A 6 -13.81 18.43 9.82
N THR A 7 -13.93 19.34 8.86
CA THR A 7 -14.84 20.48 8.95
C THR A 7 -16.02 20.20 8.02
N ASP A 8 -17.06 19.63 8.62
CA ASP A 8 -18.46 19.50 8.20
C ASP A 8 -18.86 18.89 6.85
N GLU A 9 -17.95 18.57 5.94
CA GLU A 9 -18.29 17.82 4.72
C GLU A 9 -17.22 16.75 4.46
N HIS A 10 -17.54 15.48 4.72
CA HIS A 10 -16.67 14.32 4.48
C HIS A 10 -16.33 14.19 2.98
N ARG A 11 -15.44 15.04 2.48
CA ARG A 11 -15.08 15.15 1.06
C ARG A 11 -14.05 14.13 0.59
N GLY A 12 -13.60 13.26 1.49
CA GLY A 12 -12.63 12.21 1.19
C GLY A 12 -11.26 12.78 0.85
N TRP A 13 -10.62 12.23 -0.18
CA TRP A 13 -9.31 12.64 -0.64
C TRP A 13 -9.33 13.98 -1.40
N VAL A 14 -8.41 14.89 -1.07
CA VAL A 14 -8.38 16.27 -1.58
C VAL A 14 -7.16 16.51 -2.50
N PHE A 15 -7.40 17.26 -3.58
CA PHE A 15 -6.35 17.85 -4.40
C PHE A 15 -5.96 19.21 -3.80
N PRO A 16 -4.66 19.49 -3.58
CA PRO A 16 -4.23 20.82 -3.15
C PRO A 16 -4.61 21.88 -4.21
N ALA A 17 -4.77 23.11 -3.76
CA ALA A 17 -5.07 24.25 -4.63
C ALA A 17 -3.85 24.68 -5.46
N THR A 18 -2.63 24.48 -4.93
CA THR A 18 -1.36 24.76 -5.61
C THR A 18 -0.38 23.60 -5.41
N ASP A 19 0.64 23.54 -6.26
CA ASP A 19 1.77 22.60 -6.16
C ASP A 19 2.70 22.87 -4.96
N THR A 20 2.54 24.02 -4.32
CA THR A 20 3.31 24.45 -3.13
C THR A 20 2.58 24.23 -1.82
N GLU A 21 1.27 23.93 -1.83
CA GLU A 21 0.48 23.78 -0.60
C GLU A 21 0.91 22.54 0.22
N GLU A 22 1.17 21.43 -0.45
CA GLU A 22 1.66 20.20 0.17
C GLU A 22 2.76 19.58 -0.72
N PRO A 23 4.03 19.58 -0.29
CA PRO A 23 5.13 19.04 -1.08
C PRO A 23 4.88 17.61 -1.57
N GLY A 24 5.04 17.36 -2.87
CA GLY A 24 4.79 16.06 -3.49
C GLY A 24 3.31 15.75 -3.78
N ALA A 25 2.41 16.72 -3.59
CA ALA A 25 1.04 16.64 -4.05
C ALA A 25 0.76 17.75 -5.06
N GLU A 26 -0.06 17.45 -6.06
CA GLU A 26 -0.36 18.36 -7.16
C GLU A 26 -1.87 18.58 -7.27
N PRO A 27 -2.32 19.75 -7.75
CA PRO A 27 -3.71 19.96 -8.15
C PRO A 27 -4.15 18.92 -9.19
N ASP A 28 -5.46 18.70 -9.38
CA ASP A 28 -5.94 17.86 -10.46
C ASP A 28 -5.52 18.46 -11.82
N PRO A 29 -4.62 17.80 -12.58
CA PRO A 29 -4.07 18.37 -13.79
C PRO A 29 -5.03 18.30 -14.99
N LEU A 30 -6.18 17.62 -14.86
CA LEU A 30 -7.06 17.31 -15.99
C LEU A 30 -8.44 17.95 -15.89
N ASN A 31 -9.11 17.81 -14.75
CA ASN A 31 -10.52 18.21 -14.62
C ASN A 31 -10.70 19.43 -13.70
N GLY A 32 -9.65 19.86 -13.01
CA GLY A 32 -9.75 20.90 -11.97
C GLY A 32 -10.61 20.45 -10.78
N ALA A 33 -10.76 19.15 -10.56
CA ALA A 33 -11.50 18.61 -9.42
C ALA A 33 -10.77 18.97 -8.12
N LYS A 34 -11.54 19.36 -7.10
CA LYS A 34 -10.99 19.68 -5.76
C LYS A 34 -10.83 18.42 -4.90
N THR A 35 -11.54 17.35 -5.23
CA THR A 35 -11.55 16.10 -4.46
C THR A 35 -11.65 14.91 -5.40
N ILE A 36 -11.25 13.73 -4.92
CA ILE A 36 -11.56 12.48 -5.63
C ILE A 36 -13.06 12.30 -5.78
N GLY A 37 -13.86 12.66 -4.77
CA GLY A 37 -15.32 12.62 -4.88
C GLY A 37 -15.84 13.38 -6.11
N GLY A 38 -15.27 14.56 -6.38
CA GLY A 38 -15.59 15.32 -7.59
C GLY A 38 -15.28 14.59 -8.89
N LEU A 39 -14.24 13.75 -8.96
CA LEU A 39 -13.98 12.91 -10.13
C LEU A 39 -15.05 11.81 -10.31
N TYR A 40 -15.50 11.19 -9.22
CA TYR A 40 -16.58 10.21 -9.28
C TYR A 40 -17.91 10.85 -9.69
N GLU A 41 -18.21 12.04 -9.17
CA GLU A 41 -19.40 12.83 -9.54
C GLU A 41 -19.36 13.26 -11.01
N LEU A 42 -18.17 13.60 -11.55
CA LEU A 42 -17.98 13.87 -12.98
C LEU A 42 -18.25 12.64 -13.85
N ALA A 43 -17.82 11.45 -13.40
CA ALA A 43 -18.01 10.20 -14.14
C ALA A 43 -19.45 9.67 -14.06
N SER A 44 -20.17 9.94 -12.98
CA SER A 44 -21.53 9.45 -12.77
C SER A 44 -22.32 10.29 -11.79
N THR A 45 -23.50 10.76 -12.20
CA THR A 45 -24.42 11.52 -11.34
C THR A 45 -25.11 10.68 -10.26
N ASN A 46 -24.99 9.34 -10.34
CA ASN A 46 -25.69 8.40 -9.46
C ASN A 46 -24.72 7.53 -8.62
N TYR A 47 -23.46 7.95 -8.48
CA TYR A 47 -22.49 7.19 -7.68
C TYR A 47 -22.83 7.28 -6.18
N SER A 48 -23.07 6.12 -5.55
CA SER A 48 -23.49 6.02 -4.14
C SER A 48 -22.51 5.26 -3.26
N ARG A 49 -21.36 4.84 -3.80
CA ARG A 49 -20.33 4.08 -3.08
C ARG A 49 -19.28 5.01 -2.49
N LYS A 50 -18.29 4.44 -1.78
CA LYS A 50 -17.14 5.19 -1.25
C LYS A 50 -16.26 5.72 -2.38
N PHE A 51 -15.72 6.91 -2.18
CA PHE A 51 -14.70 7.49 -3.05
C PHE A 51 -13.33 6.95 -2.66
N THR A 52 -12.73 6.12 -3.52
CA THR A 52 -11.46 5.42 -3.25
C THR A 52 -10.38 5.82 -4.25
N VAL A 53 -9.13 5.62 -3.84
CA VAL A 53 -7.95 5.60 -4.71
C VAL A 53 -7.38 4.18 -4.74
N PRO A 54 -6.69 3.77 -5.82
CA PRO A 54 -6.40 4.52 -7.05
C PRO A 54 -7.62 4.71 -7.97
N VAL A 55 -7.50 5.60 -8.95
CA VAL A 55 -8.50 5.81 -10.03
C VAL A 55 -7.78 5.77 -11.37
N LEU A 56 -8.11 4.80 -12.21
CA LEU A 56 -7.71 4.78 -13.61
C LEU A 56 -8.74 5.58 -14.42
N TRP A 57 -8.34 6.75 -14.90
CA TRP A 57 -9.22 7.73 -15.54
C TRP A 57 -9.08 7.71 -17.06
N GLU A 58 -10.21 7.68 -17.76
CA GLU A 58 -10.29 7.89 -19.21
C GLU A 58 -10.47 9.38 -19.49
N LYS A 59 -9.55 9.96 -20.28
CA LYS A 59 -9.51 11.41 -20.53
C LYS A 59 -10.51 11.92 -21.58
N LYS A 60 -10.86 11.14 -22.61
CA LYS A 60 -11.70 11.61 -23.75
C LYS A 60 -13.19 11.60 -23.42
N LEU A 61 -13.68 10.49 -22.89
CA LEU A 61 -15.01 10.23 -22.36
C LEU A 61 -15.22 10.78 -20.95
N LYS A 62 -14.13 11.17 -20.25
CA LYS A 62 -14.18 11.76 -18.90
C LYS A 62 -14.90 10.85 -17.90
N THR A 63 -14.43 9.60 -17.81
CA THR A 63 -15.02 8.60 -16.93
C THR A 63 -13.96 7.74 -16.24
N ILE A 64 -14.36 6.99 -15.22
CA ILE A 64 -13.49 6.05 -14.51
C ILE A 64 -13.50 4.72 -15.28
N VAL A 65 -12.31 4.27 -15.70
CA VAL A 65 -12.13 2.92 -16.27
C VAL A 65 -12.20 1.88 -15.16
N ASN A 66 -11.42 2.08 -14.09
CA ASN A 66 -11.34 1.15 -12.97
C ASN A 66 -10.86 1.87 -11.69
N ASN A 67 -11.28 1.39 -10.52
CA ASN A 67 -10.82 1.82 -9.20
C ASN A 67 -10.43 0.65 -8.28
N GLU A 68 -10.34 -0.57 -8.82
CA GLU A 68 -9.86 -1.77 -8.14
C GLU A 68 -8.38 -1.97 -8.44
N SER A 69 -7.53 -1.80 -7.42
CA SER A 69 -6.08 -1.79 -7.60
C SER A 69 -5.53 -3.13 -8.09
N ALA A 70 -6.13 -4.25 -7.67
CA ALA A 70 -5.70 -5.59 -8.08
C ALA A 70 -5.94 -5.84 -9.57
N GLU A 71 -6.97 -5.24 -10.15
CA GLU A 71 -7.25 -5.33 -11.59
C GLU A 71 -6.38 -4.34 -12.38
N ILE A 72 -6.22 -3.11 -11.88
CA ILE A 72 -5.41 -2.08 -12.54
C ILE A 72 -3.95 -2.54 -12.74
N ILE A 73 -3.33 -3.16 -11.73
CA ILE A 73 -1.96 -3.65 -11.87
C ILE A 73 -1.84 -4.76 -12.94
N ARG A 74 -2.89 -5.57 -13.13
CA ARG A 74 -2.92 -6.61 -14.18
C ARG A 74 -3.13 -6.02 -15.57
N MET A 75 -3.93 -4.95 -15.68
CA MET A 75 -4.00 -4.15 -16.92
C MET A 75 -2.62 -3.60 -17.28
N PHE A 76 -1.93 -2.96 -16.34
CA PHE A 76 -0.58 -2.42 -16.58
C PHE A 76 0.48 -3.49 -16.86
N ASN A 77 0.30 -4.71 -16.37
CA ASN A 77 1.22 -5.81 -16.60
C ASN A 77 1.27 -6.30 -18.05
N THR A 78 0.21 -6.08 -18.85
CA THR A 78 0.14 -6.69 -20.20
C THR A 78 -0.46 -5.82 -21.29
N GLU A 79 -1.43 -4.95 -20.99
CA GLU A 79 -2.24 -4.24 -22.00
C GLU A 79 -1.47 -3.17 -22.77
N PHE A 80 -0.26 -2.82 -22.34
CA PHE A 80 0.60 -1.78 -22.93
C PHE A 80 1.97 -2.31 -23.36
N ASN A 81 2.13 -3.63 -23.51
CA ASN A 81 3.42 -4.25 -23.84
C ASN A 81 3.97 -3.83 -25.21
N ASP A 82 3.13 -3.34 -26.12
CA ASP A 82 3.54 -2.82 -27.43
C ASP A 82 4.29 -1.47 -27.35
N ILE A 83 4.13 -0.73 -26.24
CA ILE A 83 4.76 0.58 -26.00
C ILE A 83 5.62 0.63 -24.74
N ALA A 84 5.66 -0.43 -23.95
CA ALA A 84 6.40 -0.48 -22.69
C ALA A 84 7.92 -0.64 -22.91
N GLU A 85 8.74 0.08 -22.14
CA GLU A 85 10.19 -0.06 -22.15
C GLU A 85 10.65 -1.47 -21.70
N ASN A 86 9.88 -2.09 -20.79
CA ASN A 86 10.16 -3.41 -20.23
C ASN A 86 9.04 -4.41 -20.56
N ALA A 87 8.65 -4.53 -21.82
CA ALA A 87 7.55 -5.39 -22.28
C ALA A 87 7.69 -6.88 -21.93
N SER A 88 8.89 -7.35 -21.59
CA SER A 88 9.13 -8.73 -21.13
C SER A 88 8.93 -8.93 -19.63
N LEU A 89 8.78 -7.87 -18.85
CA LEU A 89 8.50 -7.96 -17.42
C LEU A 89 7.05 -8.40 -17.22
N ASP A 90 6.87 -9.58 -16.65
CA ASP A 90 5.56 -10.11 -16.28
C ASP A 90 5.59 -10.48 -14.80
N LEU A 91 4.78 -9.77 -14.01
CA LEU A 91 4.60 -9.97 -12.57
C LEU A 91 3.43 -10.92 -12.24
N TYR A 92 2.69 -11.40 -13.23
CA TYR A 92 1.62 -12.39 -13.09
C TYR A 92 1.68 -13.49 -14.17
N PRO A 93 2.83 -14.20 -14.26
CA PRO A 93 3.08 -15.16 -15.33
C PRO A 93 2.19 -16.40 -15.21
N SER A 94 1.78 -16.95 -16.36
CA SER A 94 0.77 -18.01 -16.44
C SER A 94 1.11 -19.27 -15.64
N ASP A 95 2.39 -19.62 -15.54
CA ASP A 95 2.89 -20.80 -14.83
C ASP A 95 2.89 -20.65 -13.30
N GLN A 96 2.67 -19.43 -12.77
CA GLN A 96 2.66 -19.16 -11.33
C GLN A 96 1.32 -18.62 -10.81
N ARG A 97 0.29 -18.47 -11.64
CA ARG A 97 -0.98 -17.81 -11.26
C ARG A 97 -1.64 -18.43 -10.04
N ASP A 98 -1.77 -19.75 -10.00
CA ASP A 98 -2.41 -20.44 -8.85
C ASP A 98 -1.64 -20.18 -7.54
N GLN A 99 -0.31 -20.17 -7.61
CA GLN A 99 0.55 -19.88 -6.46
C GLN A 99 0.42 -18.41 -6.04
N ILE A 100 0.42 -17.48 -7.00
CA ILE A 100 0.28 -16.04 -6.76
C ILE A 100 -1.08 -15.73 -6.15
N ASP A 101 -2.17 -16.27 -6.72
CA ASP A 101 -3.54 -16.01 -6.26
C ASP A 101 -3.76 -16.56 -4.85
N GLY A 102 -3.32 -17.79 -4.58
CA GLY A 102 -3.38 -18.37 -3.22
C GLY A 102 -2.51 -17.62 -2.21
N THR A 103 -1.38 -17.06 -2.64
CA THR A 103 -0.50 -16.26 -1.79
C THR A 103 -1.10 -14.88 -1.52
N ASN A 104 -1.66 -14.23 -2.54
CA ASN A 104 -2.36 -12.96 -2.43
C ASN A 104 -3.55 -13.02 -1.48
N GLU A 105 -4.35 -14.10 -1.51
CA GLU A 105 -5.47 -14.29 -0.59
C GLU A 105 -5.00 -14.33 0.87
N ARG A 106 -3.93 -15.09 1.14
CA ARG A 106 -3.35 -15.20 2.49
C ARG A 106 -2.76 -13.88 2.97
N ILE A 107 -1.99 -13.20 2.11
CA ILE A 107 -1.40 -11.89 2.43
C ILE A 107 -2.49 -10.85 2.66
N TYR A 108 -3.53 -10.82 1.83
CA TYR A 108 -4.62 -9.86 2.00
C TYR A 108 -5.35 -10.08 3.33
N ASN A 109 -5.81 -11.30 3.58
CA ASN A 109 -6.62 -11.61 4.78
C ASN A 109 -5.80 -11.50 6.07
N GLY A 110 -4.56 -11.99 6.06
CA GLY A 110 -3.70 -12.05 7.23
C GLY A 110 -2.94 -10.75 7.50
N ILE A 111 -2.49 -10.04 6.46
CA ILE A 111 -1.53 -8.94 6.60
C ILE A 111 -2.13 -7.62 6.11
N ASN A 112 -2.48 -7.48 4.83
CA ASN A 112 -2.92 -6.18 4.28
C ASN A 112 -4.17 -5.65 4.98
N ASN A 113 -5.20 -6.49 5.12
CA ASN A 113 -6.41 -6.17 5.87
C ASN A 113 -6.23 -6.46 7.38
N GLY A 114 -5.31 -7.35 7.74
CA GLY A 114 -5.02 -7.72 9.13
C GLY A 114 -4.64 -6.52 10.00
N VAL A 115 -3.73 -5.66 9.52
CA VAL A 115 -3.33 -4.44 10.26
C VAL A 115 -4.50 -3.46 10.46
N TYR A 116 -5.41 -3.35 9.48
CA TYR A 116 -6.61 -2.52 9.60
C TYR A 116 -7.60 -3.10 10.61
N ARG A 117 -7.79 -4.43 10.59
CA ARG A 117 -8.62 -5.11 11.60
C ARG A 117 -8.08 -4.90 13.01
N CYS A 118 -6.76 -4.86 13.20
CA CYS A 118 -6.16 -4.49 14.48
C CYS A 118 -6.47 -3.03 14.83
N GLY A 119 -6.15 -2.10 13.93
CA GLY A 119 -6.24 -0.66 14.20
C GLY A 119 -7.65 -0.14 14.44
N PHE A 120 -8.65 -0.71 13.76
CA PHE A 120 -10.06 -0.30 13.86
C PHE A 120 -10.89 -1.17 14.81
N ALA A 121 -10.30 -2.15 15.49
CA ALA A 121 -11.00 -2.91 16.50
C ALA A 121 -11.45 -1.98 17.65
N THR A 122 -12.74 -2.03 17.98
CA THR A 122 -13.34 -1.24 19.07
C THR A 122 -13.49 -2.02 20.37
N LYS A 123 -13.07 -3.29 20.38
CA LYS A 123 -13.15 -4.22 21.52
C LYS A 123 -11.87 -5.05 21.59
N GLN A 124 -11.48 -5.44 22.80
CA GLN A 124 -10.27 -6.20 23.07
C GLN A 124 -10.25 -7.57 22.36
N GLY A 125 -11.32 -8.37 22.46
CA GLY A 125 -11.36 -9.70 21.84
C GLY A 125 -11.14 -9.71 20.31
N PRO A 126 -11.87 -8.88 19.53
CA PRO A 126 -11.60 -8.73 18.10
C PRO A 126 -10.19 -8.22 17.76
N TYR A 127 -9.62 -7.34 18.58
CA TYR A 127 -8.24 -6.90 18.44
C TYR A 127 -7.27 -8.07 18.67
N ASP A 128 -7.42 -8.82 19.77
CA ASP A 128 -6.56 -9.94 20.14
C ASP A 128 -6.54 -11.01 19.03
N GLU A 129 -7.70 -11.30 18.46
CA GLU A 129 -7.81 -12.25 17.36
C GLU A 129 -7.16 -11.73 16.08
N ALA A 130 -7.39 -10.46 15.72
CA ALA A 130 -6.79 -9.86 14.53
C ALA A 130 -5.26 -9.79 14.64
N VAL A 131 -4.73 -9.38 15.79
CA VAL A 131 -3.28 -9.25 16.00
C VAL A 131 -2.61 -10.63 16.05
N ARG A 132 -3.25 -11.65 16.63
CA ARG A 132 -2.76 -13.03 16.57
C ARG A 132 -2.64 -13.54 15.13
N GLN A 133 -3.71 -13.38 14.34
CA GLN A 133 -3.71 -13.80 12.94
C GLN A 133 -2.67 -13.05 12.09
N LEU A 134 -2.50 -11.75 12.33
CA LEU A 134 -1.49 -10.92 11.68
C LEU A 134 -0.09 -11.47 11.92
N TYR A 135 0.27 -11.72 13.18
CA TYR A 135 1.60 -12.21 13.52
C TYR A 135 1.84 -13.65 13.06
N GLU A 136 0.83 -14.52 13.09
CA GLU A 136 0.93 -15.85 12.48
C GLU A 136 1.19 -15.78 10.97
N ALA A 137 0.61 -14.80 10.27
CA ALA A 137 0.87 -14.61 8.85
C ALA A 137 2.26 -14.02 8.57
N LEU A 138 2.72 -13.05 9.39
CA LEU A 138 4.08 -12.51 9.30
C LEU A 138 5.14 -13.58 9.59
N ASP A 139 4.93 -14.39 10.63
CA ASP A 139 5.84 -15.48 11.00
C ASP A 139 5.96 -16.51 9.85
N LYS A 140 4.84 -16.85 9.19
CA LYS A 140 4.87 -17.70 7.98
C LYS A 140 5.63 -17.07 6.82
N CYS A 141 5.44 -15.76 6.58
CA CYS A 141 6.18 -15.06 5.53
C CYS A 141 7.68 -15.02 5.84
N GLU A 142 8.05 -14.82 7.10
CA GLU A 142 9.44 -14.89 7.56
C GLU A 142 10.07 -16.26 7.27
N GLU A 143 9.36 -17.35 7.59
CA GLU A 143 9.81 -18.72 7.31
C GLU A 143 9.99 -19.00 5.82
N ILE A 144 9.07 -18.53 4.98
CA ILE A 144 9.14 -18.66 3.52
C ILE A 144 10.34 -17.88 3.01
N LEU A 145 10.44 -16.61 3.36
CA LEU A 145 11.52 -15.73 2.90
C LEU A 145 12.89 -16.12 3.44
N GLY A 146 12.96 -16.95 4.49
CA GLY A 146 14.21 -17.59 4.92
C GLY A 146 14.79 -18.62 3.94
N LYS A 147 14.00 -19.07 2.94
CA LYS A 147 14.37 -20.17 2.03
C LYS A 147 14.47 -19.74 0.56
N GLN A 148 13.90 -18.59 0.20
CA GLN A 148 13.78 -18.12 -1.19
C GLN A 148 13.76 -16.59 -1.21
N ARG A 149 14.10 -15.98 -2.35
CA ARG A 149 14.25 -14.51 -2.47
C ARG A 149 12.93 -13.75 -2.33
N TYR A 150 11.85 -14.26 -2.93
CA TYR A 150 10.55 -13.62 -3.06
C TYR A 150 9.43 -14.52 -2.52
N ILE A 151 8.24 -13.99 -2.29
CA ILE A 151 7.16 -14.72 -1.60
C ILE A 151 6.61 -15.91 -2.41
N CYS A 152 6.72 -15.83 -3.74
CA CYS A 152 6.35 -16.91 -4.67
C CYS A 152 7.55 -17.67 -5.28
N GLY A 153 8.78 -17.49 -4.76
CA GLY A 153 9.96 -18.24 -5.20
C GLY A 153 11.15 -17.32 -5.46
N ASN A 154 11.81 -17.48 -6.62
CA ASN A 154 13.00 -16.69 -6.98
C ASN A 154 12.72 -15.60 -8.03
N ARG A 155 11.45 -15.45 -8.46
CA ARG A 155 11.01 -14.39 -9.37
C ARG A 155 10.14 -13.40 -8.62
N LEU A 156 10.33 -12.10 -8.85
CA LEU A 156 9.45 -11.04 -8.34
C LEU A 156 8.09 -11.12 -9.03
N THR A 157 7.01 -11.05 -8.25
CA THR A 157 5.62 -11.14 -8.72
C THR A 157 4.74 -10.03 -8.14
N GLU A 158 3.49 -9.92 -8.59
CA GLU A 158 2.53 -8.97 -8.01
C GLU A 158 2.26 -9.24 -6.52
N ALA A 159 2.42 -10.49 -6.05
CA ALA A 159 2.29 -10.83 -4.64
C ALA A 159 3.34 -10.13 -3.78
N ASP A 160 4.56 -9.99 -4.32
CA ASP A 160 5.64 -9.32 -3.62
C ASP A 160 5.36 -7.83 -3.44
N ILE A 161 4.87 -7.18 -4.50
CA ILE A 161 4.48 -5.76 -4.49
C ILE A 161 3.33 -5.52 -3.52
N ARG A 162 2.32 -6.41 -3.51
CA ARG A 162 1.17 -6.34 -2.59
C ARG A 162 1.57 -6.56 -1.13
N LEU A 163 2.57 -7.37 -0.85
CA LEU A 163 3.12 -7.52 0.49
C LEU A 163 3.94 -6.27 0.88
N PHE A 164 4.84 -5.83 0.00
CA PHE A 164 5.76 -4.70 0.23
C PHE A 164 5.05 -3.43 0.67
N VAL A 165 3.92 -3.07 0.03
CA VAL A 165 3.18 -1.85 0.38
C VAL A 165 2.67 -1.86 1.82
N THR A 166 2.41 -3.02 2.43
CA THR A 166 2.08 -3.09 3.86
C THR A 166 3.34 -3.10 4.72
N LEU A 167 4.39 -3.83 4.33
CA LEU A 167 5.62 -3.90 5.11
C LEU A 167 6.31 -2.54 5.26
N ILE A 168 6.44 -1.77 4.19
CA ILE A 168 7.11 -0.46 4.22
C ILE A 168 6.44 0.56 5.17
N ARG A 169 5.16 0.33 5.52
CA ARG A 169 4.37 1.18 6.45
C ARG A 169 4.34 0.64 7.88
N PHE A 170 4.86 -0.56 8.11
CA PHE A 170 4.62 -1.31 9.35
C PHE A 170 5.20 -0.61 10.58
N ASP A 171 6.51 -0.38 10.60
CA ASP A 171 7.19 0.20 11.76
C ASP A 171 6.90 1.70 11.93
N GLU A 172 6.67 2.41 10.82
CA GLU A 172 6.42 3.86 10.82
C GLU A 172 4.98 4.22 11.21
N VAL A 173 4.03 3.30 10.99
CA VAL A 173 2.60 3.53 11.24
C VAL A 173 1.98 2.40 12.05
N TYR A 174 1.89 1.18 11.48
CA TYR A 174 1.00 0.15 12.01
C TYR A 174 1.39 -0.32 13.41
N ALA A 175 2.69 -0.34 13.72
CA ALA A 175 3.19 -0.71 15.02
C ALA A 175 2.60 0.16 16.14
N VAL A 176 2.57 1.48 15.95
CA VAL A 176 2.07 2.42 16.96
C VAL A 176 0.59 2.73 16.73
N HIS A 177 0.24 3.26 15.56
CA HIS A 177 -1.10 3.76 15.24
C HIS A 177 -2.16 2.66 15.31
N PHE A 178 -1.85 1.48 14.77
CA PHE A 178 -2.74 0.32 14.77
C PHE A 178 -2.41 -0.71 15.86
N LYS A 179 -1.49 -0.37 16.78
CA LYS A 179 -1.07 -1.22 17.91
C LYS A 179 -0.53 -2.59 17.48
N CYS A 180 -0.02 -2.72 16.26
CA CYS A 180 0.60 -3.96 15.77
C CYS A 180 2.04 -4.06 16.30
N ASN A 181 2.21 -4.18 17.62
CA ASN A 181 3.49 -3.97 18.31
C ASN A 181 4.06 -5.20 19.05
N LYS A 182 3.57 -6.42 18.79
CA LYS A 182 4.14 -7.65 19.37
C LYS A 182 5.61 -7.84 18.97
N LYS A 183 5.94 -7.50 17.72
CA LYS A 183 7.27 -7.55 17.12
C LYS A 183 7.32 -6.58 15.93
N LEU A 184 8.35 -5.76 15.85
CA LEU A 184 8.57 -4.81 14.75
C LEU A 184 9.08 -5.54 13.51
N LEU A 185 8.82 -4.97 12.34
CA LEU A 185 9.27 -5.51 11.06
C LEU A 185 10.80 -5.65 11.01
N ARG A 186 11.54 -4.65 11.52
CA ARG A 186 13.02 -4.71 11.59
C ARG A 186 13.59 -5.83 12.46
N GLU A 187 12.76 -6.44 13.32
CA GLU A 187 13.15 -7.59 14.15
C GLU A 187 12.94 -8.93 13.42
N TYR A 188 12.39 -8.91 12.20
CA TYR A 188 12.29 -10.05 11.31
C TYR A 188 13.42 -10.00 10.27
N PRO A 189 14.49 -10.80 10.40
CA PRO A 189 15.66 -10.66 9.54
C PRO A 189 15.34 -10.91 8.07
N ASN A 190 14.47 -11.85 7.71
CA ASN A 190 14.16 -12.10 6.30
C ASN A 190 13.17 -11.07 5.75
N LEU A 191 12.07 -10.76 6.46
CA LEU A 191 11.11 -9.74 6.04
C LEU A 191 11.72 -8.35 5.93
N PHE A 192 12.61 -7.98 6.86
CA PHE A 192 13.27 -6.68 6.82
C PHE A 192 14.22 -6.58 5.62
N ASN A 193 15.07 -7.58 5.41
CA ASN A 193 15.95 -7.60 4.23
C ASN A 193 15.17 -7.73 2.92
N TYR A 194 14.05 -8.46 2.89
CA TYR A 194 13.12 -8.52 1.76
C TYR A 194 12.50 -7.16 1.44
N THR A 195 12.07 -6.42 2.47
CA THR A 195 11.52 -5.07 2.29
C THR A 195 12.56 -4.11 1.72
N LYS A 196 13.81 -4.20 2.21
CA LYS A 196 14.94 -3.42 1.67
C LYS A 196 15.29 -3.80 0.22
N ASP A 197 15.29 -5.09 -0.11
CA ASP A 197 15.53 -5.59 -1.47
C ASP A 197 14.53 -4.99 -2.47
N ILE A 198 13.23 -5.03 -2.16
CA ILE A 198 12.21 -4.41 -3.01
C ILE A 198 12.36 -2.89 -3.05
N TYR A 199 12.60 -2.24 -1.91
CA TYR A 199 12.80 -0.78 -1.84
C TYR A 199 13.96 -0.29 -2.72
N GLN A 200 15.00 -1.12 -2.88
CA GLN A 200 16.21 -0.81 -3.63
C GLN A 200 16.12 -1.20 -5.13
N ILE A 201 15.03 -1.81 -5.58
CA ILE A 201 14.74 -1.96 -7.01
C ILE A 201 14.75 -0.56 -7.65
N PRO A 202 15.41 -0.36 -8.81
CA PRO A 202 15.44 0.93 -9.48
C PRO A 202 14.05 1.59 -9.57
N SER A 203 13.98 2.86 -9.16
CA SER A 203 12.75 3.66 -9.09
C SER A 203 11.68 3.23 -8.07
N MET A 204 11.88 2.17 -7.26
CA MET A 204 10.90 1.82 -6.22
C MET A 204 10.89 2.85 -5.08
N SER A 205 12.06 3.26 -4.60
CA SER A 205 12.19 4.22 -3.49
C SER A 205 11.52 5.56 -3.76
N SER A 206 11.51 6.04 -5.01
CA SER A 206 10.83 7.29 -5.38
C SER A 206 9.30 7.21 -5.29
N THR A 207 8.73 6.01 -5.18
CA THR A 207 7.28 5.81 -4.95
C THR A 207 6.88 5.89 -3.46
N VAL A 208 7.86 5.91 -2.55
CA VAL A 208 7.63 5.90 -1.10
C VAL A 208 7.85 7.28 -0.52
N ASN A 209 6.75 8.02 -0.31
CA ASN A 209 6.79 9.25 0.47
C ASN A 209 6.37 8.96 1.93
N MET A 210 7.35 8.85 2.83
CA MET A 210 7.08 8.50 4.23
C MET A 210 6.36 9.61 5.00
N GLN A 211 6.64 10.87 4.66
CA GLN A 211 5.93 12.02 5.25
C GLN A 211 4.43 11.93 4.96
N HIS A 212 4.08 11.72 3.70
CA HIS A 212 2.70 11.51 3.23
C HIS A 212 2.01 10.33 3.90
N ILE A 213 2.71 9.20 4.03
CA ILE A 213 2.22 8.02 4.75
C ILE A 213 1.87 8.40 6.19
N LYS A 214 2.80 8.98 6.94
CA LYS A 214 2.59 9.30 8.36
C LYS A 214 1.51 10.37 8.56
N GLN A 215 1.58 11.47 7.83
CA GLN A 215 0.55 12.53 7.88
C GLN A 215 -0.84 11.97 7.59
N HIS A 216 -0.98 11.09 6.58
CA HIS A 216 -2.27 10.49 6.27
C HIS A 216 -2.80 9.66 7.44
N TYR A 217 -2.04 8.68 7.93
CA TYR A 217 -2.56 7.76 8.95
C TYR A 217 -2.80 8.44 10.30
N TYR A 218 -1.86 9.24 10.78
CA TYR A 218 -1.99 9.88 12.09
C TYR A 218 -2.95 11.08 12.05
N GLY A 219 -3.07 11.78 10.92
CA GLY A 219 -3.92 12.97 10.79
C GLY A 219 -5.35 12.71 10.31
N SER A 220 -5.64 11.57 9.67
CA SER A 220 -6.96 11.29 9.06
C SER A 220 -7.83 10.32 9.86
N HIS A 221 -7.35 9.81 11.00
CA HIS A 221 -8.09 8.86 11.85
C HIS A 221 -8.34 9.41 13.26
N PRO A 222 -9.17 10.47 13.41
CA PRO A 222 -9.41 11.11 14.72
C PRO A 222 -10.06 10.16 15.75
N SER A 223 -10.75 9.10 15.30
CA SER A 223 -11.28 8.06 16.19
C SER A 223 -10.19 7.19 16.85
N ILE A 224 -8.98 7.16 16.28
CA ILE A 224 -7.82 6.42 16.80
C ILE A 224 -6.82 7.39 17.43
N ASN A 225 -6.57 8.53 16.79
CA ASN A 225 -5.61 9.55 17.21
C ASN A 225 -6.28 10.95 17.24
N PRO A 226 -7.00 11.29 18.33
CA PRO A 226 -7.81 12.51 18.39
C PRO A 226 -7.04 13.82 18.18
N TYR A 227 -5.77 13.85 18.60
CA TYR A 227 -4.94 15.05 18.53
C TYR A 227 -4.15 15.15 17.21
N GLY A 228 -4.22 14.14 16.34
CA GLY A 228 -3.49 14.15 15.06
C GLY A 228 -1.96 14.21 15.21
N ILE A 229 -1.42 13.90 16.39
CA ILE A 229 0.02 13.96 16.65
C ILE A 229 0.70 12.86 15.82
N ILE A 230 1.72 13.25 15.06
CA ILE A 230 2.55 12.34 14.27
C ILE A 230 3.78 11.97 15.11
N PRO A 231 3.97 10.70 15.48
CA PRO A 231 5.17 10.25 16.16
C PRO A 231 6.41 10.52 15.31
N LEU A 232 7.52 10.87 15.99
CA LEU A 232 8.81 11.06 15.34
C LEU A 232 9.21 9.84 14.51
N GLY A 233 8.91 8.64 15.03
CA GLY A 233 9.10 7.37 14.35
C GLY A 233 10.55 6.89 14.35
N PRO A 234 10.76 5.63 13.93
CA PRO A 234 12.06 4.99 14.03
C PRO A 234 13.12 5.49 13.04
N ASP A 235 12.74 6.24 11.99
CA ASP A 235 13.63 6.79 10.96
C ASP A 235 14.51 5.70 10.32
N ILE A 236 13.83 4.67 9.79
CA ILE A 236 14.50 3.48 9.26
C ILE A 236 15.17 3.79 7.92
N ASP A 237 16.48 3.50 7.83
CA ASP A 237 17.21 3.51 6.57
C ASP A 237 16.96 2.22 5.75
N TYR A 238 15.93 2.27 4.90
CA TYR A 238 15.63 1.20 3.94
C TYR A 238 16.62 1.10 2.77
N SER A 239 17.53 2.07 2.62
CA SER A 239 18.61 2.04 1.62
C SER A 239 19.85 1.30 2.11
N SER A 240 19.89 0.94 3.41
CA SER A 240 20.98 0.15 3.98
C SER A 240 21.11 -1.22 3.28
N PRO A 241 22.32 -1.80 3.17
CA PRO A 241 22.53 -3.08 2.48
C PRO A 241 21.62 -4.20 2.99
N HIS A 242 21.16 -5.07 2.09
CA HIS A 242 20.43 -6.29 2.42
C HIS A 242 21.22 -7.54 1.99
N ASP A 243 20.84 -8.70 2.53
CA ASP A 243 21.52 -9.99 2.28
C ASP A 243 20.78 -10.90 1.29
N ARG A 244 19.72 -10.40 0.64
CA ARG A 244 18.83 -11.20 -0.23
C ARG A 244 19.50 -11.76 -1.48
N GLU A 245 20.64 -11.21 -1.90
CA GLU A 245 21.43 -11.74 -3.01
C GLU A 245 21.98 -13.16 -2.77
N LYS A 246 21.99 -13.63 -1.51
CA LYS A 246 22.36 -15.02 -1.18
C LYS A 246 21.46 -16.08 -1.83
N PHE A 247 20.28 -15.69 -2.33
CA PHE A 247 19.34 -16.56 -3.03
C PHE A 247 19.44 -16.48 -4.57
N SER A 248 20.32 -15.65 -5.12
CA SER A 248 20.46 -15.40 -6.56
C SER A 248 21.29 -16.48 -7.30
N ALA A 249 21.25 -17.73 -6.82
CA ALA A 249 21.98 -18.86 -7.40
C ALA A 249 21.26 -19.48 -8.61
#